data_AF-A0A3A9CBG8-F1
#
_entry.id   AF-A0A3A9CBG8-F1
#
_cell.length_a   1.000
_cell.length_b   1.000
_cell.length_c   1.000
_cell.angle_alpha   90.00
_cell.angle_beta   90.00
_cell.angle_gamma   90.00
#
_symmetry.space_group_name_H-M   'P 1'
#
loop_
_entity.id
_entity.type
_entity.pdbx_description
1 polymer ?
#
loop_
_entity_poly.entity_id
_entity_poly.type
_entity_poly.pdbx_seq_one_letter_code
_entity_poly.pdbx_strand_id
1 'polypeptide(L)'
;MKVMCMYLPQYHAFRENDEWWGEGYTEWTAVKRARPLYKGHIQPKVPLGGNYYDLSDESGMTWKWQAKLAETYGIYGFSVYQYWFTGKQLMEKPLEILLRHPEIPLRYNICWANETWTRTWYQLENEILMKQEYGGEEEWEMHFSYLLPFFKDERYIKIDGKPVFQIYRTKDIERLAEMTAYFRKRAREEGFSGIFFISGNTAGALEDREGLMDGYYDFEPGYTLKHDFSSWQRTWYNGTVFLKTLLNKCRKKKILERSIPSDWILNAVERRRYGEKEFPGLIADWDNTPRRDYKGLVYRGTNPKRFGEVLRTLARKVEGREADFVYINAWNEWGEGAVLEPDEVKKYAYLEEVRRVTSERLG
;
A
#
# COMPACT_ATOMS: atom_id res chain seq x y z
N MET A 1 11.66 -2.98 -15.89
CA MET A 1 10.76 -3.10 -14.72
C MET A 1 10.37 -1.71 -14.29
N LYS A 2 9.10 -1.51 -13.93
CA LYS A 2 8.57 -0.27 -13.35
C LYS A 2 8.24 -0.49 -11.88
N VAL A 3 9.02 0.10 -10.98
CA VAL A 3 8.79 -0.02 -9.54
C VAL A 3 7.67 0.92 -9.11
N MET A 4 6.56 0.35 -8.65
CA MET A 4 5.41 1.07 -8.11
C MET A 4 5.42 1.02 -6.59
N CYS A 5 5.11 2.11 -5.91
CA CYS A 5 4.90 2.08 -4.46
C CYS A 5 3.44 2.38 -4.10
N MET A 6 2.86 1.58 -3.21
CA MET A 6 1.59 1.95 -2.57
C MET A 6 1.81 3.18 -1.69
N TYR A 7 0.85 4.11 -1.69
CA TYR A 7 0.99 5.41 -1.03
C TYR A 7 -0.23 5.75 -0.18
N LEU A 8 0.02 6.02 1.11
CA LEU A 8 -1.00 6.38 2.10
C LEU A 8 -1.18 7.91 2.17
N PRO A 9 -2.40 8.45 1.95
CA PRO A 9 -2.66 9.89 2.00
C PRO A 9 -2.88 10.45 3.42
N GLN A 10 -2.86 9.64 4.48
CA GLN A 10 -3.46 10.02 5.76
C GLN A 10 -2.75 11.12 6.58
N TYR A 11 -1.45 11.41 6.36
CA TYR A 11 -0.60 12.29 7.21
C TYR A 11 -1.00 13.78 7.28
N HIS A 12 -2.25 14.06 7.61
CA HIS A 12 -2.89 15.35 7.81
C HIS A 12 -4.16 15.13 8.64
N ALA A 13 -4.58 16.12 9.40
CA ALA A 13 -5.84 16.04 10.12
C ALA A 13 -7.01 16.23 9.13
N PHE A 14 -8.12 15.53 9.37
CA PHE A 14 -9.38 15.74 8.67
C PHE A 14 -10.54 15.44 9.62
N ARG A 15 -11.68 16.06 9.36
CA ARG A 15 -12.82 16.14 10.27
C ARG A 15 -13.25 14.78 10.84
N GLU A 16 -13.51 13.81 9.97
CA GLU A 16 -13.94 12.48 10.38
C GLU A 16 -12.89 11.78 11.26
N ASN A 17 -11.61 11.90 10.93
CA ASN A 17 -10.52 11.34 11.74
C ASN A 17 -10.48 11.95 13.14
N ASP A 18 -10.66 13.26 13.22
CA ASP A 18 -10.65 13.99 14.48
C ASP A 18 -11.85 13.58 15.35
N GLU A 19 -13.02 13.39 14.75
CA GLU A 19 -14.21 12.85 15.41
C GLU A 19 -13.99 11.43 15.95
N TRP A 20 -13.23 10.58 15.24
CA TRP A 20 -13.02 9.17 15.61
C TRP A 20 -11.87 8.93 16.59
N TRP A 21 -10.80 9.72 16.48
CA TRP A 21 -9.52 9.46 17.16
C TRP A 21 -9.05 10.61 18.07
N GLY A 22 -9.75 11.74 18.03
CA GLY A 22 -9.42 12.96 18.77
C GLY A 22 -8.82 14.04 17.88
N GLU A 23 -9.01 15.29 18.28
CA GLU A 23 -8.59 16.48 17.54
C GLU A 23 -7.11 16.45 17.13
N GLY A 24 -6.85 16.69 15.84
CA GLY A 24 -5.51 16.74 15.27
C GLY A 24 -4.87 15.37 15.05
N TYR A 25 -5.66 14.29 14.99
CA TYR A 25 -5.11 12.95 14.82
C TYR A 25 -4.55 12.77 13.40
N THR A 26 -3.31 12.26 13.35
CA THR A 26 -2.64 11.79 12.14
C THR A 26 -1.91 10.49 12.46
N GLU A 27 -1.45 9.76 11.45
CA GLU A 27 -0.65 8.56 11.63
C GLU A 27 0.65 8.85 12.40
N TRP A 28 1.16 10.08 12.33
CA TRP A 28 2.29 10.49 13.16
C TRP A 28 2.00 10.38 14.66
N THR A 29 0.75 10.52 15.09
CA THR A 29 0.35 10.34 16.48
C THR A 29 0.59 8.90 16.94
N ALA A 30 0.22 7.91 16.14
CA ALA A 30 0.48 6.50 16.45
C ALA A 30 1.99 6.20 16.43
N VAL A 31 2.70 6.66 15.39
CA VAL A 31 4.14 6.46 15.23
C VAL A 31 4.93 7.04 16.41
N LYS A 32 4.69 8.29 16.79
CA LYS A 32 5.40 8.96 17.91
C LYS A 32 5.11 8.34 19.28
N ARG A 33 3.93 7.73 19.45
CA ARG A 33 3.52 7.06 20.71
C ARG A 33 4.14 5.67 20.87
N ALA A 34 4.59 5.03 19.78
CA ALA A 34 5.17 3.70 19.83
C ALA A 34 6.39 3.62 20.77
N ARG A 35 6.59 2.46 21.40
CA ARG A 35 7.69 2.22 22.35
C ARG A 35 8.37 0.87 22.07
N PRO A 36 9.66 0.72 22.41
CA PRO A 36 10.33 -0.56 22.34
C PRO A 36 9.64 -1.61 23.22
N LEU A 37 9.41 -2.81 22.70
CA LEU A 37 8.74 -3.91 23.42
C LEU A 37 9.72 -5.01 23.85
N TYR A 38 10.96 -4.95 23.37
CA TYR A 38 12.05 -5.88 23.66
C TYR A 38 13.38 -5.20 23.36
N LYS A 39 14.49 -5.76 23.86
CA LYS A 39 15.84 -5.20 23.66
C LYS A 39 16.17 -5.17 22.16
N GLY A 40 16.57 -4.00 21.66
CA GLY A 40 16.87 -3.78 20.25
C GLY A 40 15.65 -3.55 19.36
N HIS A 41 14.43 -3.41 19.91
CA HIS A 41 13.27 -2.95 19.17
C HIS A 41 13.41 -1.47 18.84
N ILE A 42 13.40 -1.12 17.55
CA ILE A 42 13.48 0.28 17.10
C ILE A 42 12.07 0.86 17.02
N GLN A 43 11.61 1.45 18.11
CA GLN A 43 10.40 2.27 18.16
C GLN A 43 10.61 3.46 19.13
N PRO A 44 10.04 4.64 18.86
CA PRO A 44 9.37 5.01 17.62
C PRO A 44 10.34 5.01 16.43
N LYS A 45 9.89 4.56 15.24
CA LYS A 45 10.62 4.83 13.99
C LYS A 45 10.51 6.32 13.66
N VAL A 46 11.64 6.96 13.34
CA VAL A 46 11.73 8.40 13.09
C VAL A 46 12.08 8.64 11.62
N PRO A 47 11.28 9.43 10.88
CA PRO A 47 11.63 9.86 9.53
C PRO A 47 12.99 10.56 9.51
N LEU A 48 13.77 10.36 8.45
CA LEU A 48 15.09 10.95 8.36
C LEU A 48 15.02 12.48 8.53
N GLY A 49 15.82 13.03 9.45
CA GLY A 49 15.82 14.45 9.75
C GLY A 49 14.59 14.93 10.53
N GLY A 50 13.81 14.02 11.12
CA GLY A 50 12.59 14.36 11.84
C GLY A 50 11.48 14.89 10.93
N ASN A 51 11.48 14.50 9.65
CA ASN A 51 10.54 14.99 8.63
C ASN A 51 9.10 14.45 8.82
N TYR A 52 8.44 14.84 9.91
CA TYR A 52 7.02 14.58 10.16
C TYR A 52 6.15 15.54 9.35
N TYR A 53 6.07 15.29 8.03
CA TYR A 53 5.41 16.18 7.07
C TYR A 53 3.88 16.21 7.23
N ASP A 54 3.25 17.23 6.64
CA ASP A 54 1.80 17.34 6.45
C ASP A 54 1.48 17.19 4.95
N LEU A 55 0.60 16.24 4.59
CA LEU A 55 0.19 16.03 3.19
C LEU A 55 -0.90 16.98 2.70
N SER A 56 -1.46 17.78 3.60
CA SER A 56 -2.42 18.83 3.28
C SER A 56 -1.77 20.20 3.02
N ASP A 57 -0.44 20.26 3.00
CA ASP A 57 0.34 21.44 2.61
C ASP A 57 0.10 21.80 1.14
N GLU A 58 -0.68 22.87 0.94
CA GLU A 58 -1.06 23.42 -0.37
C GLU A 58 0.11 23.92 -1.22
N SER A 59 1.34 24.00 -0.69
CA SER A 59 2.53 24.32 -1.49
C SER A 59 3.03 23.14 -2.35
N GLY A 60 2.56 21.93 -2.03
CA GLY A 60 3.02 20.68 -2.63
C GLY A 60 4.45 20.32 -2.25
N MET A 61 5.03 20.90 -1.20
CA MET A 61 6.44 20.70 -0.84
C MET A 61 6.77 19.24 -0.52
N THR A 62 5.89 18.55 0.23
CA THR A 62 6.06 17.13 0.54
C THR A 62 6.09 16.28 -0.74
N TRP A 63 5.15 16.53 -1.66
CA TRP A 63 5.12 15.87 -2.97
C TRP A 63 6.38 16.16 -3.79
N LYS A 64 6.88 17.40 -3.81
CA LYS A 64 8.13 17.79 -4.49
C LYS A 64 9.33 17.02 -3.93
N TRP A 65 9.43 16.92 -2.61
CA TRP A 65 10.49 16.18 -1.94
C TRP A 65 10.43 14.68 -2.25
N GLN A 66 9.26 14.06 -2.14
CA GLN A 66 9.06 12.64 -2.43
C GLN A 66 9.28 12.32 -3.91
N ALA A 67 8.81 13.16 -4.83
CA ALA A 67 9.03 13.02 -6.26
C ALA A 67 10.53 13.02 -6.59
N LYS A 68 11.29 13.92 -5.98
CA LYS A 68 12.76 13.97 -6.14
C LYS A 68 13.44 12.69 -5.64
N LEU A 69 12.99 12.15 -4.49
CA LEU A 69 13.51 10.87 -3.99
C LEU A 69 13.15 9.72 -4.92
N ALA A 70 11.90 9.64 -5.36
CA ALA A 70 11.41 8.63 -6.29
C ALA A 70 12.25 8.61 -7.58
N GLU A 71 12.46 9.77 -8.20
CA GLU A 71 13.31 9.93 -9.37
C GLU A 71 14.77 9.51 -9.08
N THR A 72 15.36 10.00 -7.99
CA THR A 72 16.77 9.75 -7.63
C THR A 72 17.05 8.25 -7.45
N TYR A 73 16.08 7.50 -6.93
CA TYR A 73 16.25 6.09 -6.58
C TYR A 73 15.54 5.11 -7.52
N GLY A 74 15.00 5.60 -8.64
CA GLY A 74 14.43 4.75 -9.69
C GLY A 74 13.04 4.17 -9.38
N ILE A 75 12.26 4.86 -8.54
CA ILE A 75 10.83 4.57 -8.38
C ILE A 75 10.10 5.13 -9.60
N TYR A 76 9.32 4.29 -10.27
CA TYR A 76 8.61 4.68 -11.49
C TYR A 76 7.43 5.60 -11.18
N GLY A 77 6.67 5.29 -10.12
CA GLY A 77 5.52 6.08 -9.70
C GLY A 77 4.83 5.53 -8.45
N PHE A 78 3.82 6.25 -7.98
CA PHE A 78 3.04 5.87 -6.80
C PHE A 78 1.62 5.42 -7.16
N SER A 79 1.11 4.40 -6.48
CA SER A 79 -0.29 4.03 -6.47
C SER A 79 -0.94 4.61 -5.22
N VAL A 80 -1.62 5.74 -5.38
CA VAL A 80 -2.16 6.54 -4.27
C VAL A 80 -3.52 5.99 -3.86
N TYR A 81 -3.68 5.67 -2.58
CA TYR A 81 -4.97 5.24 -2.07
C TYR A 81 -6.00 6.36 -2.16
N GLN A 82 -7.17 6.04 -2.68
CA GLN A 82 -8.36 6.87 -2.69
C GLN A 82 -9.45 6.15 -1.90
N TYR A 83 -10.16 6.91 -1.07
CA TYR A 83 -11.26 6.41 -0.25
C TYR A 83 -12.55 7.09 -0.70
N TRP A 84 -13.36 6.31 -1.41
CA TRP A 84 -14.61 6.77 -2.03
C TRP A 84 -15.79 5.90 -1.59
N PHE A 85 -16.82 6.55 -1.07
CA PHE A 85 -18.02 5.95 -0.49
C PHE A 85 -19.25 6.61 -1.11
N THR A 86 -19.51 6.29 -2.39
CA THR A 86 -20.72 6.71 -3.13
C THR A 86 -21.01 8.21 -2.98
N GLY A 87 -20.04 9.05 -3.33
CA GLY A 87 -20.14 10.52 -3.25
C GLY A 87 -19.50 11.15 -2.01
N LYS A 88 -19.23 10.37 -0.96
CA LYS A 88 -18.41 10.82 0.17
C LYS A 88 -16.95 10.38 0.00
N GLN A 89 -16.02 11.27 0.32
CA GLN A 89 -14.58 10.99 0.29
C GLN A 89 -13.96 11.11 1.67
N LEU A 90 -12.83 10.44 1.85
CA LEU A 90 -11.93 10.64 2.99
C LEU A 90 -10.50 10.81 2.45
N MET A 91 -9.74 11.76 3.02
CA MET A 91 -8.34 12.00 2.68
C MET A 91 -8.09 12.29 1.20
N GLU A 92 -9.03 12.95 0.53
CA GLU A 92 -8.93 13.35 -0.88
C GLU A 92 -7.89 14.45 -1.11
N LYS A 93 -7.70 15.32 -0.11
CA LYS A 93 -6.92 16.55 -0.22
C LYS A 93 -5.49 16.37 -0.75
N PRO A 94 -4.68 15.39 -0.28
CA PRO A 94 -3.32 15.20 -0.80
C PRO A 94 -3.26 14.90 -2.30
N LEU A 95 -4.21 14.09 -2.80
CA LEU A 95 -4.25 13.71 -4.21
C LEU A 95 -4.66 14.91 -5.07
N GLU A 96 -5.62 15.73 -4.61
CA GLU A 96 -6.00 16.97 -5.28
C GLU A 96 -4.89 18.02 -5.29
N ILE A 97 -4.11 18.13 -4.21
CA ILE A 97 -2.91 18.98 -4.17
C ILE A 97 -1.94 18.53 -5.26
N LEU A 98 -1.65 17.23 -5.38
CA LEU A 98 -0.76 16.73 -6.44
C LEU A 98 -1.25 17.15 -7.84
N LEU A 99 -2.56 17.05 -8.10
CA LEU A 99 -3.16 17.46 -9.38
C LEU A 99 -3.03 18.97 -9.63
N ARG A 100 -3.18 19.82 -8.60
CA ARG A 100 -3.00 21.27 -8.69
C ARG A 100 -1.55 21.70 -8.96
N HIS A 101 -0.59 20.79 -8.79
CA HIS A 101 0.83 21.03 -8.99
C HIS A 101 1.40 20.19 -10.16
N PRO A 102 1.05 20.52 -11.43
CA PRO A 102 1.54 19.79 -12.60
C PRO A 102 3.06 19.85 -12.77
N GLU A 103 3.73 20.83 -12.13
CA GLU A 103 5.18 20.96 -12.18
C GLU A 103 5.94 19.87 -11.40
N ILE A 104 5.26 19.10 -10.56
CA ILE A 104 5.87 18.01 -9.78
C ILE A 104 5.97 16.77 -10.69
N PRO A 105 7.18 16.30 -11.07
CA PRO A 105 7.36 15.25 -12.06
C PRO A 105 7.16 13.84 -11.46
N LEU A 106 6.06 13.61 -10.77
CA LEU A 106 5.72 12.34 -10.15
C LEU A 106 4.68 11.61 -11.00
N ARG A 107 5.01 10.42 -11.49
CA ARG A 107 4.01 9.54 -12.09
C ARG A 107 3.16 8.90 -11.01
N TYR A 108 1.86 8.78 -11.26
CA TYR A 108 0.96 8.16 -10.31
C TYR A 108 -0.23 7.47 -10.99
N ASN A 109 -0.84 6.54 -10.27
CA ASN A 109 -2.18 6.05 -10.53
C ASN A 109 -2.96 6.04 -9.21
N ILE A 110 -4.26 5.76 -9.30
CA ILE A 110 -5.14 5.68 -8.13
C ILE A 110 -5.44 4.21 -7.81
N CYS A 111 -5.42 3.88 -6.52
CA CYS A 111 -5.97 2.64 -5.97
C CYS A 111 -7.17 2.95 -5.07
N TRP A 112 -8.35 2.51 -5.48
CA TRP A 112 -9.54 2.60 -4.64
C TRP A 112 -9.44 1.60 -3.49
N ALA A 113 -9.23 2.12 -2.28
CA ALA A 113 -9.23 1.36 -1.03
C ALA A 113 -10.69 1.08 -0.60
N ASN A 114 -11.34 0.19 -1.32
CA ASN A 114 -12.78 -0.05 -1.26
C ASN A 114 -13.22 -0.97 -0.11
N GLU A 115 -12.68 -0.75 1.10
CA GLU A 115 -13.03 -1.51 2.29
C GLU A 115 -13.97 -0.73 3.20
N THR A 116 -14.87 -1.46 3.89
CA THR A 116 -15.62 -0.88 5.00
C THR A 116 -14.65 -0.51 6.13
N TRP A 117 -14.68 0.76 6.53
CA TRP A 117 -13.88 1.25 7.65
C TRP A 117 -14.55 0.88 8.96
N THR A 118 -13.83 0.13 9.78
CA THR A 118 -14.26 -0.27 11.11
C THR A 118 -13.24 0.17 12.14
N ARG A 119 -13.74 0.54 13.32
CA ARG A 119 -12.91 0.90 14.48
C ARG A 119 -12.30 -0.36 15.08
N THR A 120 -11.22 -0.84 14.47
CA THR A 120 -10.48 -2.03 14.97
C THR A 120 -9.32 -1.68 15.90
N TRP A 121 -9.07 -0.39 16.10
CA TRP A 121 -7.95 0.10 16.90
C TRP A 121 -8.43 0.25 18.35
N TYR A 122 -7.56 -0.12 19.30
CA TYR A 122 -7.80 0.00 20.76
C TYR A 122 -8.83 -0.94 21.44
N GLN A 123 -9.02 -2.18 20.96
CA GLN A 123 -9.79 -3.23 21.67
C GLN A 123 -11.28 -2.91 21.93
N LEU A 124 -11.85 -1.93 21.22
CA LEU A 124 -13.29 -1.67 21.21
C LEU A 124 -13.96 -2.49 20.10
N GLU A 125 -15.22 -2.85 20.31
CA GLU A 125 -16.03 -3.69 19.41
C GLU A 125 -16.09 -3.13 17.97
N ASN A 126 -16.40 -3.99 16.99
CA ASN A 126 -16.43 -3.66 15.55
C ASN A 126 -17.49 -2.59 15.21
N GLU A 127 -17.26 -1.34 15.57
CA GLU A 127 -18.07 -0.21 15.14
C GLU A 127 -17.71 0.14 13.69
N ILE A 128 -18.70 0.17 12.80
CA ILE A 128 -18.52 0.61 11.42
C ILE A 128 -18.46 2.14 11.41
N LEU A 129 -17.31 2.71 11.06
CA LEU A 129 -17.08 4.15 10.94
C LEU A 129 -17.56 4.69 9.58
N MET A 130 -17.29 3.94 8.51
CA MET A 130 -17.74 4.24 7.16
C MET A 130 -18.03 2.93 6.43
N LYS A 131 -19.31 2.67 6.12
CA LYS A 131 -19.69 1.49 5.35
C LYS A 131 -19.30 1.68 3.88
N GLN A 132 -18.70 0.66 3.28
CA GLN A 132 -18.47 0.65 1.84
C GLN A 132 -19.71 0.13 1.11
N GLU A 133 -20.23 0.97 0.22
CA GLU A 133 -21.25 0.62 -0.75
C GLU A 133 -20.72 0.94 -2.16
N TYR A 134 -21.28 0.27 -3.18
CA TYR A 134 -20.76 0.33 -4.55
C TYR A 134 -21.73 0.97 -5.54
N GLY A 135 -22.99 1.17 -5.13
CA GLY A 135 -24.02 1.85 -5.93
C GLY A 135 -24.33 1.19 -7.28
N GLY A 136 -24.94 1.99 -8.15
CA GLY A 136 -25.20 1.69 -9.56
C GLY A 136 -24.61 2.76 -10.47
N GLU A 137 -25.17 2.90 -11.68
CA GLU A 137 -24.60 3.78 -12.71
C GLU A 137 -24.47 5.25 -12.27
N GLU A 138 -25.39 5.77 -11.45
CA GLU A 138 -25.32 7.14 -10.93
C GLU A 138 -24.08 7.32 -10.02
N GLU A 139 -23.84 6.41 -9.08
CA GLU A 139 -22.65 6.46 -8.23
C GLU A 139 -21.36 6.19 -9.00
N TRP A 140 -21.42 5.33 -10.01
CA TRP A 140 -20.29 5.04 -10.89
C TRP A 140 -19.90 6.28 -11.71
N GLU A 141 -20.88 7.05 -12.21
CA GLU A 141 -20.62 8.31 -12.92
C GLU A 141 -20.01 9.36 -11.99
N MET A 142 -20.51 9.49 -10.76
CA MET A 142 -19.93 10.41 -9.78
C MET A 142 -18.46 10.06 -9.52
N HIS A 143 -18.14 8.78 -9.35
CA HIS A 143 -16.77 8.34 -9.11
C HIS A 143 -15.89 8.55 -10.35
N PHE A 144 -16.37 8.17 -11.53
CA PHE A 144 -15.65 8.37 -12.79
C PHE A 144 -15.38 9.86 -13.05
N SER A 145 -16.39 10.72 -12.85
CA SER A 145 -16.28 12.17 -13.00
C SER A 145 -15.23 12.77 -12.06
N TYR A 146 -15.14 12.28 -10.82
CA TYR A 146 -14.07 12.69 -9.90
C TYR A 146 -12.69 12.24 -10.39
N LEU A 147 -12.57 11.03 -10.94
CA LEU A 147 -11.30 10.48 -11.42
C LEU A 147 -10.82 11.13 -12.73
N LEU A 148 -11.74 11.66 -13.53
CA LEU A 148 -11.46 12.12 -14.89
C LEU A 148 -10.38 13.22 -14.99
N PRO A 149 -10.35 14.27 -14.14
CA PRO A 149 -9.27 15.25 -14.15
C PRO A 149 -7.89 14.60 -13.93
N PHE A 150 -7.80 13.59 -13.06
CA PHE A 150 -6.56 12.85 -12.84
C PHE A 150 -6.19 12.01 -14.05
N PHE A 151 -7.15 11.32 -14.68
CA PHE A 151 -6.88 10.56 -15.91
C PHE A 151 -6.33 11.44 -17.04
N LYS A 152 -6.78 12.70 -17.11
CA LYS A 152 -6.32 13.71 -18.08
C LYS A 152 -4.96 14.30 -17.74
N ASP A 153 -4.45 14.14 -16.51
CA ASP A 153 -3.09 14.56 -16.14
C ASP A 153 -2.05 13.78 -16.96
N GLU A 154 -1.05 14.49 -17.50
CA GLU A 154 0.02 13.90 -18.33
C GLU A 154 0.90 12.92 -17.53
N ARG A 155 1.01 13.13 -16.22
CA ARG A 155 1.78 12.28 -15.31
C ARG A 155 1.03 11.01 -14.91
N TYR A 156 -0.28 10.95 -15.16
CA TYR A 156 -1.09 9.79 -14.82
C TYR A 156 -0.70 8.60 -15.66
N ILE A 157 -0.43 7.47 -15.00
CA ILE A 157 0.06 6.26 -15.64
C ILE A 157 -1.03 5.67 -16.55
N LYS A 158 -0.68 5.47 -17.81
CA LYS A 158 -1.51 4.85 -18.84
C LYS A 158 -0.75 3.69 -19.50
N ILE A 159 -1.48 2.66 -19.90
CA ILE A 159 -0.97 1.51 -20.67
C ILE A 159 -1.83 1.42 -21.92
N ASP A 160 -1.21 1.52 -23.10
CA ASP A 160 -1.91 1.54 -24.40
C ASP A 160 -3.09 2.52 -24.44
N GLY A 161 -2.85 3.75 -23.95
CA GLY A 161 -3.87 4.82 -23.91
C GLY A 161 -4.98 4.63 -22.87
N LYS A 162 -4.92 3.58 -22.04
CA LYS A 162 -5.87 3.32 -20.95
C LYS A 162 -5.30 3.79 -19.61
N PRO A 163 -5.92 4.74 -18.88
CA PRO A 163 -5.52 5.05 -17.51
C PRO A 163 -5.62 3.81 -16.61
N VAL A 164 -4.61 3.63 -15.78
CA VAL A 164 -4.53 2.52 -14.81
C VAL A 164 -5.37 2.87 -13.59
N PHE A 165 -6.35 2.03 -13.27
CA PHE A 165 -7.15 2.18 -12.06
C PHE A 165 -7.15 0.88 -11.26
N GLN A 166 -6.65 0.96 -10.04
CA GLN A 166 -6.56 -0.17 -9.12
C GLN A 166 -7.78 -0.23 -8.21
N ILE A 167 -8.27 -1.44 -7.95
CA ILE A 167 -9.35 -1.70 -6.98
C ILE A 167 -8.81 -2.71 -5.96
N TYR A 168 -8.79 -2.32 -4.68
CA TYR A 168 -8.12 -3.10 -3.63
C TYR A 168 -8.80 -4.45 -3.40
N ARG A 169 -10.14 -4.51 -3.43
CA ARG A 169 -10.94 -5.73 -3.21
C ARG A 169 -12.09 -5.84 -4.20
N THR A 170 -11.79 -6.29 -5.41
CA THR A 170 -12.79 -6.42 -6.47
C THR A 170 -13.87 -7.46 -6.16
N LYS A 171 -13.53 -8.52 -5.40
CA LYS A 171 -14.47 -9.59 -5.03
C LYS A 171 -15.65 -9.09 -4.18
N ASP A 172 -15.48 -7.99 -3.46
CA ASP A 172 -16.54 -7.38 -2.65
C ASP A 172 -17.56 -6.61 -3.50
N ILE A 173 -17.28 -6.38 -4.80
CA ILE A 173 -18.16 -5.69 -5.73
C ILE A 173 -19.01 -6.71 -6.48
N GLU A 174 -20.27 -6.85 -6.11
CA GLU A 174 -21.20 -7.80 -6.75
C GLU A 174 -21.35 -7.50 -8.25
N ARG A 175 -21.64 -6.25 -8.60
CA ARG A 175 -21.85 -5.77 -9.98
C ARG A 175 -20.56 -5.32 -10.68
N LEU A 176 -19.43 -5.96 -10.38
CA LEU A 176 -18.12 -5.58 -10.94
C LEU A 176 -18.09 -5.56 -12.48
N ALA A 177 -18.74 -6.54 -13.11
CA ALA A 177 -18.77 -6.63 -14.57
C ALA A 177 -19.47 -5.42 -15.21
N GLU A 178 -20.60 -5.01 -14.63
CA GLU A 178 -21.36 -3.84 -15.07
C GLU A 178 -20.58 -2.54 -14.80
N MET A 179 -20.02 -2.40 -13.60
CA MET A 179 -19.23 -1.22 -13.21
C MET A 179 -18.01 -1.03 -14.11
N THR A 180 -17.23 -2.08 -14.37
CA THR A 180 -16.04 -2.01 -15.21
C THR A 180 -16.39 -1.76 -16.68
N ALA A 181 -17.50 -2.30 -17.18
CA ALA A 181 -18.03 -2.00 -18.51
C ALA A 181 -18.45 -0.52 -18.62
N TYR A 182 -19.13 0.01 -17.60
CA TYR A 182 -19.53 1.41 -17.52
C TYR A 182 -18.32 2.35 -17.57
N PHE A 183 -17.33 2.12 -16.71
CA PHE A 183 -16.09 2.91 -16.68
C PHE A 183 -15.31 2.85 -18.00
N ARG A 184 -15.22 1.67 -18.64
CA ARG A 184 -14.58 1.54 -19.95
C ARG A 184 -15.33 2.29 -21.05
N LYS A 185 -16.67 2.29 -21.02
CA LYS A 185 -17.50 3.08 -21.94
C LYS A 185 -17.25 4.57 -21.73
N ARG A 186 -17.37 5.06 -20.49
CA ARG A 186 -17.13 6.47 -20.14
C ARG A 186 -15.73 6.94 -20.51
N ALA A 187 -14.71 6.13 -20.25
CA ALA A 187 -13.33 6.43 -20.66
C ALA A 187 -13.19 6.63 -22.17
N ARG A 188 -13.88 5.83 -22.98
CA ARG A 188 -13.85 5.97 -24.45
C ARG A 188 -14.54 7.23 -24.94
N GLU A 189 -15.65 7.62 -24.31
CA GLU A 189 -16.34 8.87 -24.60
C GLU A 189 -15.46 10.10 -24.28
N GLU A 190 -14.56 9.98 -23.29
CA GLU A 190 -13.56 11.00 -22.94
C GLU A 190 -12.25 10.92 -23.75
N GLY A 191 -12.19 10.03 -24.75
CA GLY A 191 -11.05 9.91 -25.66
C GLY A 191 -9.94 8.93 -25.26
N PHE A 192 -10.12 8.15 -24.18
CA PHE A 192 -9.20 7.07 -23.81
C PHE A 192 -9.53 5.76 -24.54
N SER A 193 -8.59 4.81 -24.59
CA SER A 193 -8.86 3.49 -25.19
C SER A 193 -9.71 2.56 -24.30
N GLY A 194 -10.02 2.99 -23.08
CA GLY A 194 -10.71 2.24 -22.03
C GLY A 194 -10.08 2.54 -20.67
N ILE A 195 -10.25 1.64 -19.70
CA ILE A 195 -9.55 1.65 -18.40
C ILE A 195 -8.74 0.36 -18.30
N PHE A 196 -7.51 0.45 -17.79
CA PHE A 196 -6.68 -0.71 -17.44
C PHE A 196 -6.92 -1.02 -15.97
N PHE A 197 -7.77 -2.01 -15.70
CA PHE A 197 -8.15 -2.37 -14.34
C PHE A 197 -7.15 -3.34 -13.71
N ILE A 198 -6.71 -3.02 -12.50
CA ILE A 198 -5.83 -3.89 -11.71
C ILE A 198 -6.54 -4.27 -10.40
N SER A 199 -6.66 -5.57 -10.13
CA SER A 199 -7.18 -6.08 -8.85
C SER A 199 -6.06 -6.30 -7.82
N GLY A 200 -6.36 -6.06 -6.54
CA GLY A 200 -5.49 -6.43 -5.44
C GLY A 200 -5.62 -7.90 -5.07
N ASN A 201 -4.53 -8.65 -5.22
CA ASN A 201 -4.35 -9.96 -4.61
C ASN A 201 -3.97 -9.76 -3.14
N THR A 202 -4.99 -9.60 -2.28
CA THR A 202 -4.81 -9.33 -0.84
C THR A 202 -4.92 -10.60 0.01
N ALA A 203 -4.98 -10.46 1.34
CA ALA A 203 -5.28 -11.57 2.26
C ALA A 203 -6.75 -12.06 2.17
N GLY A 204 -7.61 -11.34 1.43
CA GLY A 204 -9.01 -11.65 1.23
C GLY A 204 -9.26 -12.72 0.16
N ALA A 205 -10.51 -12.81 -0.28
CA ALA A 205 -10.88 -13.61 -1.44
C ALA A 205 -10.30 -12.97 -2.71
N LEU A 206 -9.66 -13.80 -3.54
CA LEU A 206 -9.06 -13.36 -4.80
C LEU A 206 -10.13 -13.24 -5.89
N GLU A 207 -9.85 -12.38 -6.86
CA GLU A 207 -10.71 -12.23 -8.03
C GLU A 207 -10.51 -13.39 -9.01
N ASP A 208 -11.60 -14.07 -9.33
CA ASP A 208 -11.64 -15.26 -10.18
C ASP A 208 -12.58 -15.10 -11.38
N ARG A 209 -13.29 -13.97 -11.50
CA ARG A 209 -14.16 -13.70 -12.65
C ARG A 209 -13.32 -13.35 -13.87
N GLU A 210 -13.37 -14.22 -14.87
CA GLU A 210 -12.58 -14.09 -16.09
C GLU A 210 -12.92 -12.83 -16.91
N GLY A 211 -11.89 -12.24 -17.54
CA GLY A 211 -12.05 -11.15 -18.49
C GLY A 211 -12.41 -9.78 -17.91
N LEU A 212 -12.59 -9.66 -16.59
CA LEU A 212 -12.92 -8.37 -15.97
C LEU A 212 -11.68 -7.49 -15.78
N MET A 213 -10.58 -8.08 -15.31
CA MET A 213 -9.35 -7.35 -14.95
C MET A 213 -8.27 -7.46 -16.03
N ASP A 214 -7.49 -6.40 -16.19
CA ASP A 214 -6.34 -6.34 -17.10
C ASP A 214 -5.04 -6.77 -16.38
N GLY A 215 -4.97 -6.61 -15.06
CA GLY A 215 -3.86 -7.08 -14.22
C GLY A 215 -4.24 -7.36 -12.77
N TYR A 216 -3.31 -7.94 -12.03
CA TYR A 216 -3.42 -8.27 -10.62
C TYR A 216 -2.11 -7.90 -9.93
N TYR A 217 -2.13 -7.21 -8.80
CA TYR A 217 -0.91 -6.98 -8.02
C TYR A 217 -0.97 -7.72 -6.70
N ASP A 218 0.14 -8.36 -6.31
CA ASP A 218 0.22 -9.04 -5.02
C ASP A 218 0.46 -8.01 -3.90
N PHE A 219 -0.50 -7.88 -2.99
CA PHE A 219 -0.37 -6.97 -1.86
C PHE A 219 0.36 -7.66 -0.70
N GLU A 220 1.67 -7.45 -0.65
CA GLU A 220 2.51 -7.97 0.42
C GLU A 220 2.39 -7.13 1.70
N PRO A 221 2.43 -7.74 2.89
CA PRO A 221 2.63 -9.17 3.11
C PRO A 221 1.33 -9.96 3.22
N GLY A 222 0.18 -9.31 3.07
CA GLY A 222 -1.14 -9.91 3.27
C GLY A 222 -1.34 -11.14 2.40
N TYR A 223 -0.92 -11.06 1.14
CA TYR A 223 -0.97 -12.20 0.21
C TYR A 223 -0.13 -13.38 0.72
N THR A 224 1.17 -13.19 0.94
CA THR A 224 2.07 -14.27 1.38
C THR A 224 1.61 -14.92 2.68
N LEU A 225 1.27 -14.09 3.68
CA LEU A 225 0.83 -14.57 5.00
C LEU A 225 -0.39 -15.48 4.90
N LYS A 226 -1.30 -15.17 3.99
CA LYS A 226 -2.54 -15.92 3.80
C LYS A 226 -2.33 -17.14 2.92
N HIS A 227 -1.72 -16.98 1.75
CA HIS A 227 -1.79 -17.96 0.66
C HIS A 227 -0.55 -18.84 0.55
N ASP A 228 0.64 -18.31 0.88
CA ASP A 228 1.92 -19.00 0.63
C ASP A 228 2.56 -19.63 1.88
N PHE A 229 2.09 -19.28 3.07
CA PHE A 229 2.60 -19.88 4.30
C PHE A 229 2.36 -21.39 4.32
N SER A 230 3.44 -22.17 4.39
CA SER A 230 3.39 -23.62 4.53
C SER A 230 2.70 -24.04 5.84
N SER A 231 2.17 -25.26 5.88
CA SER A 231 1.55 -25.82 7.08
C SER A 231 2.48 -25.76 8.30
N TRP A 232 3.78 -25.99 8.11
CA TRP A 232 4.77 -25.87 9.18
C TRP A 232 4.91 -24.43 9.69
N GLN A 233 5.05 -23.44 8.79
CA GLN A 233 5.14 -22.02 9.19
C GLN A 233 3.88 -21.58 9.94
N ARG A 234 2.69 -21.99 9.47
CA ARG A 234 1.42 -21.69 10.14
C ARG A 234 1.36 -22.31 11.54
N THR A 235 1.69 -23.59 11.66
CA THR A 235 1.68 -24.29 12.97
C THR A 235 2.69 -23.68 13.93
N TRP A 236 3.91 -23.40 13.48
CA TRP A 236 4.93 -22.75 14.31
C TRP A 236 4.49 -21.35 14.76
N TYR A 237 3.99 -20.53 13.83
CA TYR A 237 3.52 -19.19 14.13
C TYR A 237 2.36 -19.23 15.14
N ASN A 238 1.34 -20.04 14.89
CA ASN A 238 0.19 -20.16 15.78
C ASN A 238 0.59 -20.68 17.17
N GLY A 239 1.49 -21.66 17.25
CA GLY A 239 2.00 -22.19 18.52
C GLY A 239 2.77 -21.14 19.33
N THR A 240 3.67 -20.38 18.67
CA THR A 240 4.44 -19.33 19.36
C THR A 240 3.54 -18.18 19.84
N VAL A 241 2.57 -17.75 19.03
CA VAL A 241 1.58 -16.74 19.41
C VAL A 241 0.75 -17.23 20.59
N PHE A 242 0.21 -18.45 20.53
CA PHE A 242 -0.57 -19.05 21.62
C PHE A 242 0.20 -19.07 22.95
N LEU A 243 1.45 -19.55 22.94
CA LEU A 243 2.30 -19.58 24.13
C LEU A 243 2.55 -18.19 24.71
N LYS A 244 2.84 -17.19 23.86
CA LYS A 244 3.09 -15.81 24.30
C LYS A 244 1.82 -15.13 24.80
N THR A 245 0.67 -15.33 24.16
CA THR A 245 -0.62 -14.83 24.62
C THR A 245 -0.98 -15.45 25.98
N LEU A 246 -0.76 -16.76 26.17
CA LEU A 246 -0.96 -17.40 27.46
C LEU A 246 -0.01 -16.82 28.52
N LEU A 247 1.26 -16.62 28.19
CA LEU A 247 2.25 -16.02 29.08
C LEU A 247 1.88 -14.58 29.50
N ASN A 248 1.43 -13.76 28.56
CA ASN A 248 0.93 -12.41 28.82
C ASN A 248 -0.27 -12.45 29.78
N LYS A 249 -1.22 -13.36 29.54
CA LYS A 249 -2.42 -13.52 30.38
C LYS A 249 -2.07 -13.98 31.79
N CYS A 250 -1.25 -15.02 31.93
CA CYS A 250 -0.87 -15.59 33.24
C CYS A 250 0.02 -14.65 34.06
N ARG A 251 0.95 -13.94 33.41
CA ARG A 251 1.94 -13.08 34.11
C ARG A 251 1.58 -11.60 34.10
N LYS A 252 0.43 -11.23 33.52
CA LYS A 252 0.00 -9.84 33.31
C LYS A 252 1.11 -8.99 32.67
N LYS A 253 1.80 -9.55 31.69
CA LYS A 253 2.87 -8.88 30.92
C LYS A 253 2.33 -8.42 29.55
N LYS A 254 3.11 -7.55 28.90
CA LYS A 254 2.89 -7.07 27.53
C LYS A 254 4.09 -7.43 26.63
N ILE A 255 4.49 -8.70 26.63
CA ILE A 255 5.53 -9.16 25.71
C ILE A 255 4.95 -9.23 24.29
N LEU A 256 5.78 -8.94 23.28
CA LEU A 256 5.38 -8.99 21.88
C LEU A 256 4.89 -10.39 21.49
N GLU A 257 3.62 -10.50 21.11
CA GLU A 257 2.96 -11.76 20.78
C GLU A 257 3.36 -12.29 19.41
N ARG A 258 3.40 -11.43 18.40
CA ARG A 258 3.54 -11.85 17.00
C ARG A 258 4.85 -11.37 16.39
N SER A 259 5.62 -12.30 15.87
CA SER A 259 6.84 -11.99 15.12
C SER A 259 7.20 -13.13 14.19
N ILE A 260 7.70 -12.80 13.00
CA ILE A 260 8.20 -13.78 12.03
C ILE A 260 9.56 -13.36 11.47
N PRO A 261 10.41 -14.31 11.02
CA PRO A 261 11.57 -13.97 10.21
C PRO A 261 11.14 -13.31 8.89
N SER A 262 11.74 -12.19 8.53
CA SER A 262 11.45 -11.47 7.27
C SER A 262 11.72 -12.35 6.04
N ASP A 263 12.73 -13.22 6.09
CA ASP A 263 13.04 -14.19 5.04
C ASP A 263 11.90 -15.13 4.71
N TRP A 264 10.95 -15.39 5.62
CA TRP A 264 9.78 -16.21 5.28
C TRP A 264 8.94 -15.56 4.20
N ILE A 265 8.85 -14.23 4.23
CA ILE A 265 8.10 -13.44 3.25
C ILE A 265 8.93 -13.30 1.97
N LEU A 266 10.18 -12.85 2.10
CA LEU A 266 11.06 -12.63 0.95
C LEU A 266 11.30 -13.91 0.15
N ASN A 267 11.47 -15.06 0.80
CA ASN A 267 11.64 -16.35 0.11
C ASN A 267 10.36 -16.83 -0.59
N ALA A 268 9.18 -16.55 -0.04
CA ALA A 268 7.92 -16.91 -0.68
C ALA A 268 7.72 -16.09 -1.96
N VAL A 269 7.88 -14.76 -1.86
CA VAL A 269 7.88 -13.83 -3.00
C VAL A 269 8.92 -14.23 -4.06
N GLU A 270 10.15 -14.54 -3.64
CA GLU A 270 11.21 -14.93 -4.57
C GLU A 270 10.92 -16.25 -5.29
N ARG A 271 10.22 -17.20 -4.66
CA ARG A 271 9.90 -18.52 -5.27
C ARG A 271 8.59 -18.53 -6.06
N ARG A 272 7.70 -17.57 -5.81
CA ARG A 272 6.39 -17.51 -6.47
C ARG A 272 6.52 -17.44 -7.99
N ARG A 273 5.66 -18.18 -8.70
CA ARG A 273 5.49 -18.03 -10.14
C ARG A 273 4.36 -17.06 -10.38
N TYR A 274 4.56 -16.13 -11.29
CA TYR A 274 3.59 -15.09 -11.61
C TYR A 274 3.09 -15.29 -13.03
N GLY A 275 1.76 -15.34 -13.20
CA GLY A 275 1.11 -15.29 -14.50
C GLY A 275 1.43 -13.98 -15.23
N GLU A 276 1.15 -13.92 -16.53
CA GLU A 276 1.50 -12.76 -17.38
C GLU A 276 0.89 -11.45 -16.86
N LYS A 277 -0.35 -11.52 -16.37
CA LYS A 277 -1.11 -10.40 -15.81
C LYS A 277 -0.89 -10.18 -14.30
N GLU A 278 -0.04 -10.98 -13.66
CA GLU A 278 0.25 -10.86 -12.22
C GLU A 278 1.54 -10.07 -12.00
N PHE A 279 1.42 -8.92 -11.35
CA PHE A 279 2.49 -8.03 -10.97
C PHE A 279 2.99 -8.39 -9.57
N PRO A 280 4.27 -8.76 -9.42
CA PRO A 280 4.83 -9.13 -8.13
C PRO A 280 4.74 -8.00 -7.10
N GLY A 281 4.45 -8.38 -5.86
CA GLY A 281 4.56 -7.55 -4.68
C GLY A 281 5.85 -7.81 -3.91
N LEU A 282 6.34 -6.78 -3.23
CA LEU A 282 7.49 -6.84 -2.33
C LEU A 282 7.26 -5.91 -1.13
N ILE A 283 7.98 -6.16 -0.04
CA ILE A 283 7.91 -5.35 1.18
C ILE A 283 9.30 -5.23 1.81
N ALA A 284 9.63 -4.03 2.31
CA ALA A 284 10.91 -3.75 2.95
C ALA A 284 10.95 -4.22 4.42
N ASP A 285 9.90 -3.92 5.18
CA ASP A 285 9.80 -4.23 6.62
C ASP A 285 8.32 -4.25 7.05
N TRP A 286 8.04 -4.75 8.24
CA TRP A 286 6.72 -4.70 8.85
C TRP A 286 6.82 -4.64 10.37
N ASP A 287 6.20 -3.63 10.95
CA ASP A 287 6.02 -3.43 12.38
C ASP A 287 4.79 -2.55 12.65
N ASN A 288 3.64 -3.18 12.88
CA ASN A 288 2.39 -2.48 13.21
C ASN A 288 2.13 -2.35 14.72
N THR A 289 3.18 -2.45 15.54
CA THR A 289 3.09 -2.14 16.98
C THR A 289 2.72 -0.69 17.31
N PRO A 290 2.96 0.33 16.45
CA PRO A 290 2.39 1.67 16.67
C PRO A 290 0.86 1.68 16.78
N ARG A 291 0.19 0.83 16.00
CA ARG A 291 -1.29 0.71 15.98
C ARG A 291 -1.83 -0.32 16.98
N ARG A 292 -1.05 -1.39 17.25
CA ARG A 292 -1.54 -2.59 17.94
C ARG A 292 -0.84 -2.93 19.25
N ASP A 293 0.10 -2.10 19.70
CA ASP A 293 0.94 -2.34 20.90
C ASP A 293 1.58 -3.75 20.81
N TYR A 294 1.80 -4.43 21.94
CA TYR A 294 2.35 -5.78 22.03
C TYR A 294 1.61 -6.89 21.26
N LYS A 295 0.42 -6.60 20.70
CA LYS A 295 -0.34 -7.51 19.82
C LYS A 295 -0.02 -7.32 18.33
N GLY A 296 0.82 -6.34 17.98
CA GLY A 296 1.32 -6.13 16.63
C GLY A 296 2.21 -7.27 16.14
N LEU A 297 2.33 -7.39 14.83
CA LEU A 297 3.27 -8.27 14.13
C LEU A 297 4.54 -7.50 13.82
N VAL A 298 5.70 -8.09 14.12
CA VAL A 298 7.02 -7.50 13.81
C VAL A 298 7.88 -8.46 13.01
N TYR A 299 8.48 -7.98 11.94
CA TYR A 299 9.46 -8.72 11.16
C TYR A 299 10.82 -8.71 11.84
N ARG A 300 11.48 -9.87 11.80
CA ARG A 300 12.81 -10.05 12.39
C ARG A 300 13.85 -10.22 11.30
N GLY A 301 15.00 -9.60 11.51
CA GLY A 301 16.16 -9.75 10.63
C GLY A 301 16.01 -9.04 9.29
N THR A 302 15.25 -7.94 9.20
CA THR A 302 15.11 -7.20 7.94
C THR A 302 16.45 -6.64 7.47
N ASN A 303 16.72 -6.85 6.17
CA ASN A 303 18.01 -6.57 5.55
C ASN A 303 17.81 -5.97 4.15
N PRO A 304 18.24 -4.71 3.93
CA PRO A 304 18.17 -4.06 2.62
C PRO A 304 18.82 -4.87 1.49
N LYS A 305 19.98 -5.51 1.72
CA LYS A 305 20.64 -6.31 0.68
C LYS A 305 19.77 -7.49 0.22
N ARG A 306 19.13 -8.18 1.17
CA ARG A 306 18.24 -9.30 0.86
C ARG A 306 17.00 -8.82 0.11
N PHE A 307 16.44 -7.66 0.49
CA PHE A 307 15.38 -7.00 -0.26
C PHE A 307 15.80 -6.70 -1.71
N GLY A 308 16.99 -6.14 -1.93
CA GLY A 308 17.53 -5.86 -3.26
C GLY A 308 17.76 -7.11 -4.11
N GLU A 309 18.23 -8.20 -3.51
CA GLU A 309 18.37 -9.50 -4.19
C GLU A 309 17.02 -10.03 -4.69
N VAL A 310 15.98 -10.01 -3.83
CA VAL A 310 14.64 -10.43 -4.23
C VAL A 310 14.08 -9.50 -5.30
N LEU A 311 14.24 -8.19 -5.15
CA LEU A 311 13.81 -7.21 -6.16
C LEU A 311 14.47 -7.47 -7.53
N ARG A 312 15.77 -7.81 -7.55
CA ARG A 312 16.48 -8.21 -8.79
C ARG A 312 15.89 -9.47 -9.40
N THR A 313 15.55 -10.46 -8.59
CA THR A 313 14.87 -11.67 -9.07
C THR A 313 13.50 -11.34 -9.66
N LEU A 314 12.71 -10.49 -9.00
CA LEU A 314 11.41 -10.04 -9.50
C LEU A 314 11.56 -9.26 -10.83
N ALA A 315 12.58 -8.42 -10.94
CA ALA A 315 12.87 -7.65 -12.15
C ALA A 315 13.07 -8.55 -13.40
N ARG A 316 13.67 -9.73 -13.22
CA ARG A 316 13.84 -10.74 -14.27
C ARG A 316 12.53 -11.47 -14.60
N LYS A 317 11.67 -11.69 -13.62
CA LYS A 317 10.38 -12.38 -13.82
C LYS A 317 9.37 -11.56 -14.62
N VAL A 318 9.47 -10.23 -14.55
CA VAL A 318 8.58 -9.29 -15.27
C VAL A 318 9.20 -8.74 -16.55
N GLU A 319 10.43 -9.14 -16.89
CA GLU A 319 11.11 -8.69 -18.09
C GLU A 319 10.37 -9.13 -19.36
N GLY A 320 10.18 -8.21 -20.30
CA GLY A 320 9.54 -8.46 -21.60
C GLY A 320 8.01 -8.46 -21.57
N ARG A 321 7.36 -8.27 -20.41
CA ARG A 321 5.90 -8.16 -20.29
C ARG A 321 5.41 -6.80 -20.79
N GLU A 322 4.17 -6.75 -21.29
CA GLU A 322 3.48 -5.50 -21.69
C GLU A 322 3.49 -4.47 -20.55
N ALA A 323 3.18 -4.95 -19.33
CA ALA A 323 3.28 -4.21 -18.09
C ALA A 323 4.27 -4.92 -17.16
N ASP A 324 5.43 -4.32 -16.98
CA ASP A 324 6.56 -4.88 -16.21
C ASP A 324 6.63 -4.32 -14.78
N PHE A 325 5.46 -4.15 -14.14
CA PHE A 325 5.38 -3.58 -12.80
C PHE A 325 5.86 -4.53 -11.71
N VAL A 326 6.50 -3.97 -10.69
CA VAL A 326 6.68 -4.60 -9.37
C VAL A 326 6.21 -3.60 -8.31
N TYR A 327 5.30 -4.05 -7.45
CA TYR A 327 4.70 -3.24 -6.40
C TYR A 327 5.48 -3.40 -5.09
N ILE A 328 5.74 -2.29 -4.43
CA ILE A 328 6.31 -2.26 -3.07
C ILE A 328 5.25 -1.73 -2.12
N ASN A 329 4.91 -2.51 -1.10
CA ASN A 329 4.16 -2.04 0.05
C ASN A 329 5.15 -1.59 1.15
N ALA A 330 5.26 -0.30 1.45
CA ALA A 330 4.71 0.88 0.77
C ALA A 330 5.79 1.97 0.73
N TRP A 331 5.47 3.11 0.09
CA TRP A 331 6.30 4.31 0.20
C TRP A 331 6.35 4.78 1.65
N ASN A 332 5.19 5.06 2.24
CA ASN A 332 5.04 5.81 3.49
C ASN A 332 4.03 5.19 4.49
N GLU A 333 3.93 3.86 4.62
CA GLU A 333 3.02 3.24 5.60
C GLU A 333 3.69 3.14 6.99
N TRP A 334 3.94 4.28 7.64
CA TRP A 334 4.67 4.39 8.91
C TRP A 334 3.96 3.71 10.08
N GLY A 335 2.62 3.74 10.11
CA GLY A 335 1.82 3.08 11.16
C GLY A 335 1.95 1.54 11.16
N GLU A 336 2.25 0.93 10.01
CA GLU A 336 2.52 -0.51 9.89
C GLU A 336 4.01 -0.84 9.73
N GLY A 337 4.87 0.18 9.74
CA GLY A 337 6.31 0.04 9.56
C GLY A 337 6.73 -0.44 8.16
N ALA A 338 5.78 -0.51 7.21
CA ALA A 338 5.99 -0.89 5.81
C ALA A 338 6.42 0.33 4.99
N VAL A 339 7.58 0.88 5.35
CA VAL A 339 8.08 2.16 4.85
C VAL A 339 9.31 1.94 3.97
N LEU A 340 9.29 2.50 2.77
CA LEU A 340 10.44 2.62 1.88
C LEU A 340 11.11 4.00 2.01
N GLU A 341 10.37 5.03 2.44
CA GLU A 341 10.93 6.33 2.78
C GLU A 341 12.10 6.23 3.77
N PRO A 342 13.06 7.17 3.70
CA PRO A 342 14.23 7.12 4.54
C PRO A 342 13.89 7.41 6.02
N ASP A 343 14.45 6.59 6.90
CA ASP A 343 14.34 6.73 8.37
C ASP A 343 15.72 7.00 9.01
N GLU A 344 15.77 7.35 10.29
CA GLU A 344 17.02 7.65 10.97
C GLU A 344 17.99 6.47 11.15
N VAL A 345 17.50 5.23 11.10
CA VAL A 345 18.26 4.00 11.33
C VAL A 345 18.76 3.40 10.02
N LYS A 346 17.88 3.21 9.04
CA LYS A 346 18.19 2.63 7.73
C LYS A 346 18.63 3.67 6.72
N LYS A 347 18.45 4.97 7.01
CA LYS A 347 18.79 6.07 6.09
C LYS A 347 18.19 5.78 4.72
N TYR A 348 19.01 5.75 3.67
CA TYR A 348 18.57 5.49 2.30
C TYR A 348 18.75 4.02 1.85
N ALA A 349 19.13 3.11 2.75
CA ALA A 349 19.62 1.79 2.36
C ALA A 349 18.65 0.98 1.47
N TYR A 350 17.33 1.02 1.72
CA TYR A 350 16.37 0.34 0.85
C TYR A 350 16.23 1.02 -0.52
N LEU A 351 16.22 2.35 -0.55
CA LEU A 351 16.17 3.13 -1.79
C LEU A 351 17.43 2.92 -2.64
N GLU A 352 18.61 2.82 -2.02
CA GLU A 352 19.87 2.49 -2.69
C GLU A 352 19.82 1.11 -3.35
N GLU A 353 19.14 0.14 -2.75
CA GLU A 353 18.93 -1.19 -3.33
C GLU A 353 17.98 -1.13 -4.53
N VAL A 354 16.89 -0.35 -4.44
CA VAL A 354 16.01 -0.10 -5.60
C VAL A 354 16.81 0.52 -6.75
N ARG A 355 17.59 1.58 -6.48
CA ARG A 355 18.39 2.26 -7.48
C ARG A 355 19.40 1.33 -8.14
N ARG A 356 20.05 0.48 -7.36
CA ARG A 356 21.02 -0.51 -7.87
C ARG A 356 20.37 -1.43 -8.89
N VAL A 357 19.22 -2.02 -8.54
CA VAL A 357 18.50 -2.95 -9.42
C VAL A 357 17.94 -2.27 -10.66
N THR A 358 17.43 -1.04 -10.54
CA THR A 358 16.84 -0.31 -11.67
C THR A 358 17.92 0.24 -12.62
N SER A 359 19.08 0.63 -12.10
CA SER A 359 20.21 1.13 -12.92
C SER A 359 20.92 0.01 -13.69
N GLU A 360 20.99 -1.21 -13.15
CA GLU A 360 21.59 -2.40 -13.80
C GLU A 360 20.92 -2.78 -15.15
N ARG A 361 19.73 -2.24 -15.46
CA ARG A 361 19.04 -2.48 -16.75
C ARG A 361 19.22 -1.37 -17.79
N LEU A 362 19.80 -0.23 -17.39
CA LEU A 362 20.03 0.92 -18.28
C LEU A 362 21.41 0.89 -18.95
N GLY A 363 22.29 -0.02 -18.53
CA GLY A 363 23.56 -0.34 -19.20
C GLY A 363 23.51 -1.76 -19.73
#